data_AF-A0A0N1GYF6-F1
#
_entry.id   AF-A0A0N1GYF6-F1
#
_cell.length_a   1.000
_cell.length_b   1.000
_cell.length_c   1.000
_cell.angle_alpha   90.00
_cell.angle_beta   90.00
_cell.angle_gamma   90.00
#
_symmetry.space_group_name_H-M   'P 1'
#
loop_
_entity.id
_entity.type
_entity.pdbx_description
1 polymer ?
#
loop_
_entity_poly.entity_id
_entity_poly.type
_entity_poly.pdbx_seq_one_letter_code
_entity_poly.pdbx_strand_id
1 'polypeptide(L)'
;MVGRTLPGNRNDCKAWAESGAKAAAGRTITIADGGYPGTGLVIPHRRERGQTDLPAWKEEHNRSDKQVRARVEHVFARMKTWKILRDYRLKGDGVHHAMLGVARPHNLALTG
;
A
#
# COMPACT_ATOMS: atom_id res chain seq x y z
N MET A 1 -7.94 6.44 10.46
CA MET A 1 -8.89 5.36 10.10
C MET A 1 -8.12 4.24 9.40
N VAL A 2 -8.50 2.96 9.56
CA VAL A 2 -7.85 1.81 8.89
C VAL A 2 -8.84 1.18 7.92
N GLY A 3 -8.42 0.87 6.69
CA GLY A 3 -9.25 0.19 5.69
C GLY A 3 -9.66 -1.22 6.12
N ARG A 4 -10.78 -1.71 5.58
CA ARG A 4 -11.25 -3.08 5.79
C ARG A 4 -10.55 -4.06 4.87
N THR A 5 -10.18 -5.21 5.39
CA THR A 5 -9.70 -6.33 4.57
C THR A 5 -10.84 -6.87 3.72
N LEU A 6 -10.56 -7.16 2.44
CA LEU A 6 -11.53 -7.74 1.53
C LEU A 6 -11.30 -9.26 1.40
N PRO A 7 -12.36 -10.07 1.34
CA PRO A 7 -12.23 -11.51 1.18
C PRO A 7 -11.81 -11.90 -0.25
N GLY A 8 -11.03 -12.98 -0.34
CA GLY A 8 -10.60 -13.60 -1.60
C GLY A 8 -9.43 -12.88 -2.29
N ASN A 9 -9.04 -13.40 -3.45
CA ASN A 9 -8.01 -12.79 -4.31
C ASN A 9 -8.61 -11.61 -5.09
N ARG A 10 -8.59 -10.42 -4.49
CA ARG A 10 -9.08 -9.18 -5.12
C ARG A 10 -7.92 -8.42 -5.76
N ASN A 11 -8.18 -7.86 -6.94
CA ASN A 11 -7.27 -6.89 -7.55
C ASN A 11 -7.10 -5.68 -6.61
N ASP A 12 -5.86 -5.26 -6.42
CA ASP A 12 -5.45 -4.12 -5.62
C ASP A 12 -6.21 -2.82 -5.92
N CYS A 13 -6.56 -2.55 -7.19
CA CYS A 13 -7.42 -1.41 -7.56
C CYS A 13 -8.82 -1.51 -6.91
N LYS A 14 -9.40 -2.71 -6.86
CA LYS A 14 -10.69 -2.93 -6.20
C LYS A 14 -10.53 -2.82 -4.69
N ALA A 15 -9.44 -3.36 -4.15
CA ALA A 15 -9.12 -3.23 -2.73
C ALA A 15 -9.00 -1.77 -2.31
N TRP A 16 -8.32 -0.94 -3.10
CA TRP A 16 -8.20 0.51 -2.86
C TRP A 16 -9.55 1.22 -2.75
N ALA A 17 -10.46 0.93 -3.69
CA ALA A 17 -11.77 1.56 -3.75
C ALA A 17 -12.74 1.05 -2.68
N GLU A 18 -12.81 -0.26 -2.47
CA GLU A 18 -13.84 -0.91 -1.64
C GLU A 18 -13.45 -1.02 -0.16
N SER A 19 -12.16 -1.01 0.19
CA SER A 19 -11.70 -1.15 1.58
C SER A 19 -11.91 0.11 2.43
N GLY A 20 -12.20 1.26 1.81
CA GLY A 20 -12.16 2.56 2.48
C GLY A 20 -10.75 3.14 2.65
N ALA A 21 -9.70 2.46 2.15
CA ALA A 21 -8.33 2.99 2.13
C ALA A 21 -8.24 4.33 1.39
N LYS A 22 -8.96 4.48 0.26
CA LYS A 22 -9.07 5.76 -0.45
C LYS A 22 -9.61 6.90 0.42
N ALA A 23 -10.66 6.64 1.19
CA ALA A 23 -11.22 7.62 2.11
C ALA A 23 -10.25 7.94 3.26
N ALA A 24 -9.53 6.93 3.77
CA ALA A 24 -8.54 7.12 4.82
C ALA A 24 -7.32 7.93 4.36
N ALA A 25 -6.89 7.79 3.11
CA ALA A 25 -5.83 8.61 2.52
C ALA A 25 -6.26 10.07 2.30
N GLY A 26 -7.56 10.30 2.09
CA GLY A 26 -8.14 11.63 1.97
C GLY A 26 -7.53 12.43 0.81
N ARG A 27 -6.95 13.59 1.13
CA ARG A 27 -6.28 14.48 0.15
C ARG A 27 -4.76 14.24 0.06
N THR A 28 -4.26 13.23 0.75
CA THR A 28 -2.82 12.96 0.81
C THR A 28 -2.33 12.41 -0.54
N ILE A 29 -1.24 12.98 -1.06
CA ILE A 29 -0.56 12.41 -2.21
C ILE A 29 -0.13 11.00 -1.84
N THR A 30 -0.68 10.02 -2.56
CA THR A 30 -0.48 8.60 -2.26
C THR A 30 0.27 7.95 -3.40
N ILE A 31 1.43 7.39 -3.07
CA ILE A 31 2.26 6.60 -3.99
C ILE A 31 1.84 5.13 -3.86
N ALA A 32 1.66 4.47 -5.00
CA ALA A 32 1.32 3.06 -5.07
C ALA A 32 2.24 2.31 -6.03
N ASP A 33 2.27 0.99 -5.93
CA ASP A 33 3.00 0.18 -6.90
C ASP A 33 2.26 0.12 -8.25
N GLY A 34 2.89 -0.51 -9.24
CA GLY A 34 2.31 -0.61 -10.57
C GLY A 34 0.97 -1.37 -10.62
N GLY A 35 0.61 -2.14 -9.60
CA GLY A 35 -0.65 -2.88 -9.51
C GLY A 35 -1.90 -2.02 -9.37
N TYR A 36 -1.76 -0.69 -9.30
CA TYR A 36 -2.85 0.26 -9.08
C TYR A 36 -3.21 1.15 -10.31
N PRO A 37 -3.27 0.63 -11.56
CA PRO A 37 -3.61 1.48 -12.71
C PRO A 37 -5.05 2.02 -12.61
N GLY A 38 -5.26 3.26 -13.07
CA GLY A 38 -6.59 3.89 -13.13
C GLY A 38 -7.17 4.36 -11.79
N THR A 39 -6.38 4.31 -10.71
CA THR A 39 -6.82 4.69 -9.35
C THR A 39 -6.61 6.18 -9.01
N GLY A 40 -5.87 6.91 -9.85
CA GLY A 40 -5.44 8.29 -9.61
C GLY A 40 -4.25 8.42 -8.65
N LEU A 41 -3.67 7.30 -8.21
CA LEU A 41 -2.47 7.29 -7.38
C LEU A 41 -1.21 7.56 -8.21
N VAL A 42 -0.17 8.07 -7.56
CA VAL A 42 1.15 8.19 -8.17
C VAL A 42 1.70 6.78 -8.30
N ILE A 43 1.85 6.30 -9.53
CA ILE A 43 2.39 4.96 -9.84
C ILE A 43 3.61 5.09 -10.76
N PRO A 44 4.57 4.14 -10.68
CA PRO A 44 5.74 4.16 -11.55
C PRO A 44 5.35 4.21 -13.02
N HIS A 45 6.05 5.04 -13.78
CA HIS A 45 5.91 5.12 -15.23
C HIS A 45 6.23 3.77 -15.87
N ARG A 46 5.38 3.36 -16.81
CA ARG A 46 5.53 2.12 -17.59
C ARG A 46 5.94 2.45 -19.01
N ARG A 47 6.70 1.54 -19.61
CA ARG A 47 7.00 1.58 -21.04
C ARG A 47 5.74 1.25 -21.82
N GLU A 48 5.51 1.98 -22.90
CA GLU A 48 4.44 1.67 -23.85
C GLU A 48 4.83 0.51 -24.76
N ARG A 49 3.85 -0.09 -25.44
CA ARG A 49 4.11 -1.20 -26.37
C ARG A 49 4.97 -0.70 -27.53
N GLY A 50 6.14 -1.32 -27.71
CA GLY A 50 7.11 -0.93 -28.75
C GLY A 50 8.11 0.14 -28.30
N GLN A 51 8.01 0.63 -27.06
CA GLN A 51 8.99 1.54 -26.48
C GLN A 51 10.11 0.74 -25.78
N THR A 52 11.35 0.94 -26.21
CA THR A 52 12.53 0.29 -25.63
C THR A 52 12.86 0.89 -24.26
N ASP A 53 12.95 2.21 -24.19
CA ASP A 53 13.41 2.94 -22.99
C ASP A 53 12.46 4.08 -22.60
N LEU A 54 12.43 4.37 -21.30
CA LEU A 54 11.72 5.52 -20.79
C LEU A 54 12.61 6.77 -20.95
N PRO A 55 12.01 7.96 -21.19
CA PRO A 55 12.73 9.22 -21.04
C PRO A 55 13.44 9.28 -19.68
N ALA A 56 14.67 9.83 -19.66
CA ALA A 56 15.53 9.83 -18.47
C ALA A 56 14.84 10.39 -17.20
N TRP A 57 14.02 11.44 -17.34
CA TRP A 57 13.28 12.01 -16.21
C TRP A 57 12.24 11.05 -15.62
N LYS A 58 11.60 10.18 -16.43
CA LYS A 58 10.68 9.15 -15.96
C LYS A 58 11.43 8.03 -15.25
N GLU A 59 12.62 7.68 -15.72
CA GLU A 59 13.48 6.70 -15.07
C GLU A 59 13.99 7.18 -13.71
N GLU A 60 14.35 8.46 -13.62
CA GLU A 60 14.77 9.09 -12.38
C GLU A 60 13.61 9.18 -11.38
N HIS A 61 12.41 9.56 -11.83
CA HIS A 61 11.21 9.50 -10.99
C HIS A 61 10.94 8.09 -10.47
N ASN A 62 10.97 7.09 -11.35
CA ASN A 62 10.81 5.68 -10.98
C ASN A 62 11.88 5.20 -10.00
N ARG A 63 13.12 5.73 -10.07
CA ARG A 63 14.19 5.42 -9.13
C ARG A 63 13.86 5.95 -7.73
N SER A 64 13.34 7.17 -7.65
CA SER A 64 12.87 7.76 -6.38
C SER A 64 11.74 6.93 -5.77
N ASP A 65 10.73 6.57 -6.57
CA ASP A 65 9.61 5.71 -6.13
C ASP A 65 10.09 4.34 -5.63
N LYS A 66 11.04 3.72 -6.32
CA LYS A 66 11.63 2.44 -5.92
C LYS A 66 12.37 2.54 -4.58
N GLN A 67 13.07 3.64 -4.31
CA GLN A 67 13.76 3.85 -3.04
C GLN A 67 12.76 3.96 -1.87
N VAL A 68 11.67 4.71 -2.06
CA VAL A 68 10.60 4.82 -1.05
C VAL A 68 9.97 3.43 -0.83
N ARG A 69 9.62 2.73 -1.91
CA ARG A 69 9.01 1.40 -1.86
C ARG A 69 9.91 0.38 -1.16
N ALA A 70 11.22 0.36 -1.45
CA ALA A 70 12.15 -0.57 -0.82
C ALA A 70 12.19 -0.42 0.71
N ARG A 71 12.09 0.81 1.23
CA ARG A 71 12.02 1.07 2.68
C ARG A 71 10.72 0.52 3.29
N VAL A 72 9.60 0.78 2.63
CA VAL A 72 8.27 0.29 3.05
C VAL A 72 8.22 -1.23 3.01
N GLU A 73 8.74 -1.86 1.96
CA GLU A 73 8.80 -3.31 1.82
C GLU A 73 9.68 -3.98 2.86
N HIS A 74 10.80 -3.37 3.26
CA HIS A 74 11.60 -3.87 4.39
C HIS A 74 10.81 -3.89 5.70
N VAL A 75 10.03 -2.84 5.97
CA VAL A 75 9.15 -2.79 7.15
C VAL A 75 8.09 -3.88 7.06
N PHE A 76 7.42 -4.02 5.92
CA PHE A 76 6.42 -5.08 5.72
C PHE A 76 7.02 -6.49 5.83
N ALA A 77 8.23 -6.71 5.31
CA ALA A 77 8.92 -7.99 5.44
C ALA A 77 9.17 -8.32 6.92
N ARG A 78 9.60 -7.33 7.72
CA ARG A 78 9.77 -7.51 9.17
C ARG A 78 8.43 -7.74 9.88
N MET A 79 7.38 -7.02 9.52
CA MET A 79 6.05 -7.21 10.10
C MET A 79 5.47 -8.60 9.80
N LYS A 80 5.73 -9.16 8.61
CA LYS A 80 5.29 -10.52 8.25
C LYS A 80 5.87 -11.61 9.16
N THR A 81 6.98 -11.36 9.86
CA THR A 81 7.56 -12.33 10.81
C THR A 81 6.90 -12.26 12.19
N TRP A 82 6.16 -11.20 12.51
CA TRP A 82 5.53 -11.05 13.83
C TRP A 82 4.42 -12.06 14.03
N LYS A 83 4.48 -12.79 15.16
CA LYS A 83 3.54 -13.86 15.49
C LYS A 83 2.08 -13.38 15.42
N ILE A 84 1.77 -12.21 15.96
CA ILE A 84 0.40 -11.67 15.95
C ILE A 84 -0.12 -11.41 14.52
N LEU A 85 0.70 -10.86 13.63
CA LEU A 85 0.25 -10.62 12.25
C LEU A 85 0.16 -11.92 11.45
N ARG A 86 1.06 -12.86 11.71
CA ARG A 86 1.06 -14.19 11.08
C ARG A 86 -0.17 -15.01 11.48
N ASP A 87 -0.48 -15.07 12.77
CA ASP A 87 -1.55 -15.90 13.32
C ASP A 87 -2.94 -15.41 12.91
N TYR A 88 -3.09 -14.11 12.63
CA TYR A 88 -4.36 -13.49 12.23
C TYR A 88 -4.48 -13.29 10.71
N ARG A 89 -3.43 -13.55 9.91
CA ARG A 89 -3.39 -13.30 8.46
C ARG A 89 -4.52 -13.98 7.67
N LEU A 90 -4.90 -15.19 8.08
CA LEU A 90 -5.85 -16.04 7.37
C LEU A 90 -7.18 -16.21 8.13
N LYS A 91 -7.42 -15.44 9.19
CA LYS A 91 -8.55 -15.62 10.10
C LYS A 91 -9.63 -14.56 9.90
N GLY A 92 -10.38 -14.59 8.80
CA GLY A 92 -11.47 -13.64 8.55
C GLY A 92 -11.02 -12.18 8.74
N ASP A 93 -11.69 -11.43 9.62
CA ASP A 93 -11.34 -10.04 9.97
C ASP A 93 -10.09 -9.89 10.86
N GLY A 94 -9.38 -10.98 11.15
CA GLY A 94 -8.23 -11.03 12.05
C GLY A 94 -7.13 -10.03 11.70
N VAL A 95 -6.82 -9.87 10.42
CA VAL A 95 -5.86 -8.84 9.96
C VAL A 95 -6.36 -7.44 10.30
N HIS A 96 -7.64 -7.15 10.07
CA HIS A 96 -8.21 -5.84 10.36
C HIS A 96 -8.11 -5.52 11.86
N HIS A 97 -8.43 -6.47 12.73
CA HIS A 97 -8.29 -6.30 14.18
C HIS A 97 -6.84 -6.11 14.62
N ALA A 98 -5.91 -6.92 14.10
CA ALA A 98 -4.49 -6.77 14.40
C ALA A 98 -3.94 -5.41 13.94
N MET A 99 -4.35 -4.96 12.75
CA MET A 99 -3.96 -3.65 12.22
C MET A 99 -4.55 -2.49 13.05
N LEU A 100 -5.80 -2.60 13.51
CA LEU A 100 -6.37 -1.62 14.45
C LEU A 100 -5.59 -1.57 15.77
N GLY A 101 -5.17 -2.73 16.28
CA GLY A 101 -4.36 -2.84 17.50
C GLY A 101 -3.01 -2.14 17.41
N VAL A 102 -2.41 -2.06 16.22
CA VAL A 102 -1.15 -1.33 15.97
C VAL A 102 -1.40 0.15 15.64
N ALA A 103 -2.36 0.43 14.76
CA ALA A 103 -2.57 1.78 14.23
C ALA A 103 -3.23 2.72 15.23
N ARG A 104 -4.12 2.24 16.11
CA ARG A 104 -4.79 3.11 17.09
C ARG A 104 -3.81 3.72 18.10
N PRO A 105 -2.94 2.94 18.77
CA PRO A 105 -1.93 3.53 19.67
C PRO A 105 -0.98 4.49 18.97
N HIS A 106 -0.52 4.16 17.75
CA HIS A 106 0.35 5.03 16.97
C HIS A 106 -0.32 6.37 16.64
N ASN A 107 -1.57 6.34 16.19
CA ASN A 107 -2.30 7.57 15.87
C ASN A 107 -2.54 8.42 17.12
N LEU A 108 -2.84 7.81 18.28
CA LEU A 108 -2.97 8.53 19.54
C LEU A 108 -1.66 9.24 19.93
N ALA A 109 -0.51 8.58 19.74
CA ALA A 109 0.80 9.17 20.01
C ALA A 109 1.15 10.34 19.08
N LEU A 110 0.55 10.41 17.89
CA LEU A 110 0.73 11.53 16.94
C LEU A 110 -0.21 12.70 17.18
N THR A 111 -1.36 12.47 17.83
CA THR A 111 -2.39 13.48 18.07
C THR A 111 -2.46 13.96 19.53
N GLY A 112 -1.71 13.32 20.43
CA GLY A 112 -1.58 13.67 21.84
C GLY A 112 -0.47 14.67 22.11
#